data_AF-G3AJ99-F1
#
_entry.id   AF-G3AJ99-F1
#
_cell.length_a   1.000
_cell.length_b   1.000
_cell.length_c   1.000
_cell.angle_alpha   90.00
_cell.angle_beta   90.00
_cell.angle_gamma   90.00
#
_symmetry.space_group_name_H-M   'P 1'
#
loop_
_entity.id
_entity.type
_entity.pdbx_description
1 polymer ?
#
loop_
_entity_poly.entity_id
_entity_poly.type
_entity_poly.pdbx_seq_one_letter_code
_entity_poly.pdbx_strand_id
1 'polypeptide(L)'
;MKSKYSIGDYVFGVINPTARRGALSTNQIVYPGRDILIKVDQLVLNQLNDIDVELKFDVNEQFEIDSDEESRQLAQQLSETKIKRTTYAVESTIPPLGKLTTFPVLYNRAKQLIQHLPVGGNRVNILINGADTNVGLTIIQILLTEYASMSMNLLLVIREGSSKYMEQAVNYFHKKYYDPSSRKQLTLLPYDMVNDDLIFPGEKVPINYKKPNYFAIEIIDALLNNDHGLIDTSNINDYKLDLIVDLVGCKKYFQETSIKLHEIESLNLPFKSKINSSLESLFGKDKEPFLVKLLKPKKYGSSLVSGCNFNIEEPSYNINELSADTTEILNPWSNKWTSNLFNNWTTYTYYDEIQLQIKQEWCEQGLELVLANQLKFRIDHYLDWRNDYKKHINQLKINDGKVVFKVEDF
;
A
#
# COMPACT_ATOMS: atom_id res chain seq x y z
N MET A 1 1.61 16.01 -39.85
CA MET A 1 1.10 15.78 -38.48
C MET A 1 1.39 17.03 -37.67
N LYS A 2 0.38 17.69 -37.08
CA LYS A 2 0.63 18.79 -36.13
C LYS A 2 1.27 18.21 -34.87
N SER A 3 2.33 18.85 -34.38
CA SER A 3 2.97 18.48 -33.12
C SER A 3 1.95 18.62 -31.97
N LYS A 4 1.78 17.58 -31.15
CA LYS A 4 0.90 17.58 -29.96
C LYS A 4 1.37 18.57 -28.89
N TYR A 5 2.63 19.00 -28.94
CA TYR A 5 3.28 19.87 -27.96
C TYR A 5 4.02 21.02 -28.66
N SER A 6 4.05 22.19 -28.02
CA SER A 6 4.77 23.39 -28.49
C SER A 6 5.83 23.82 -27.47
N ILE A 7 6.84 24.56 -27.95
CA ILE A 7 7.86 25.17 -27.06
C ILE A 7 7.14 26.08 -26.05
N GLY A 8 7.47 25.92 -24.76
CA GLY A 8 6.85 26.67 -23.66
C GLY A 8 5.64 25.98 -23.02
N ASP A 9 5.21 24.81 -23.52
CA ASP A 9 4.16 24.04 -22.87
C ASP A 9 4.66 23.38 -21.57
N TYR A 10 3.89 23.52 -20.49
CA TYR A 10 4.12 22.78 -19.26
C TYR A 10 3.57 21.36 -19.40
N VAL A 11 4.39 20.36 -19.06
CA VAL A 11 4.02 18.95 -19.16
C VAL A 11 4.45 18.20 -17.91
N PHE A 12 3.65 17.21 -17.52
CA PHE A 12 4.05 16.19 -16.56
C PHE A 12 3.72 14.81 -17.14
N GLY A 13 4.30 13.76 -16.58
CA GLY A 13 4.09 12.44 -17.13
C GLY A 13 4.94 11.36 -16.50
N VAL A 14 4.89 10.18 -17.10
CA VAL A 14 5.67 9.03 -16.68
C VAL A 14 6.44 8.46 -17.84
N ILE A 15 7.69 8.14 -17.56
CA ILE A 15 8.62 7.53 -18.48
C ILE A 15 8.84 6.10 -18.01
N ASN A 16 8.74 5.14 -18.93
CA ASN A 16 9.11 3.76 -18.61
C ASN A 16 10.66 3.65 -18.59
N PRO A 17 11.29 3.31 -17.44
CA PRO A 17 12.75 3.20 -17.36
C PRO A 17 13.29 1.94 -18.07
N THR A 18 12.52 0.83 -18.12
CA THR A 18 12.98 -0.44 -18.72
C THR A 18 13.03 -0.37 -20.25
N ALA A 19 12.25 0.55 -20.81
CA ALA A 19 12.17 0.87 -22.23
C ALA A 19 13.44 1.51 -22.82
N ARG A 20 14.42 1.85 -21.98
CA ARG A 20 15.57 2.71 -22.33
C ARG A 20 16.88 2.03 -21.98
N ARG A 21 17.25 1.02 -22.77
CA ARG A 21 18.61 0.47 -22.75
C ARG A 21 19.56 1.52 -23.36
N GLY A 22 20.55 1.97 -22.57
CA GLY A 22 21.68 2.77 -23.08
C GLY A 22 21.58 4.29 -22.98
N ALA A 23 20.60 4.86 -22.28
CA ALA A 23 20.66 6.28 -21.94
C ALA A 23 21.76 6.49 -20.89
N LEU A 24 22.73 7.35 -21.20
CA LEU A 24 23.81 7.76 -20.30
C LEU A 24 23.22 8.06 -18.90
N SER A 25 23.91 7.62 -17.85
CA SER A 25 23.47 7.65 -16.44
C SER A 25 23.06 9.04 -15.89
N THR A 26 23.12 10.08 -16.71
CA THR A 26 22.83 11.48 -16.37
C THR A 26 21.70 12.11 -17.20
N ASN A 27 21.26 11.49 -18.31
CA ASN A 27 20.30 12.09 -19.24
C ASN A 27 19.09 11.18 -19.51
N GLN A 28 17.87 11.73 -19.40
CA GLN A 28 16.63 11.01 -19.67
C GLN A 28 15.88 11.65 -20.86
N ILE A 29 15.88 10.99 -22.02
CA ILE A 29 15.32 11.53 -23.29
C ILE A 29 13.80 11.31 -23.40
N VAL A 30 12.96 12.30 -23.18
CA VAL A 30 11.50 12.13 -23.31
C VAL A 30 11.06 11.87 -24.78
N TYR A 31 10.25 10.84 -25.02
CA TYR A 31 9.68 10.48 -26.32
C TYR A 31 8.14 10.69 -26.32
N PRO A 32 7.63 11.81 -26.88
CA PRO A 32 6.20 12.13 -26.84
C PRO A 32 5.25 11.12 -27.48
N GLY A 33 5.75 10.23 -28.36
CA GLY A 33 4.97 9.17 -28.98
C GLY A 33 4.97 7.82 -28.24
N ARG A 34 5.78 7.69 -27.17
CA ARG A 34 5.95 6.45 -26.39
C ARG A 34 5.71 6.66 -24.90
N ASP A 35 6.12 7.79 -24.35
CA ASP A 35 5.89 8.15 -22.96
C ASP A 35 4.51 8.80 -22.79
N ILE A 36 3.97 8.67 -21.58
CA ILE A 36 2.71 9.32 -21.23
C ILE A 36 3.05 10.71 -20.74
N LEU A 37 2.67 11.72 -21.53
CA LEU A 37 2.82 13.14 -21.22
C LEU A 37 1.46 13.81 -21.29
N ILE A 38 1.16 14.61 -20.29
CA ILE A 38 -0.06 15.40 -20.18
C ILE A 38 0.35 16.86 -20.15
N LYS A 39 -0.26 17.64 -21.04
CA LYS A 39 -0.10 19.10 -21.08
C LYS A 39 -0.96 19.73 -20.00
N VAL A 40 -0.39 20.71 -19.32
CA VAL A 40 -1.04 21.45 -18.23
C VAL A 40 -1.09 22.93 -18.62
N ASP A 41 -2.23 23.57 -18.40
CA ASP A 41 -2.39 25.00 -18.62
C ASP A 41 -2.02 25.82 -17.38
N GLN A 42 -1.97 27.15 -17.56
CA GLN A 42 -1.63 28.05 -16.47
C GLN A 42 -2.69 28.05 -15.36
N LEU A 43 -3.95 27.76 -15.67
CA LEU A 43 -5.03 27.71 -14.69
C LEU A 43 -4.80 26.58 -13.69
N VAL A 44 -4.46 25.39 -14.17
CA VAL A 44 -4.12 24.25 -13.33
C VAL A 44 -2.86 24.51 -12.52
N LEU A 45 -1.83 25.14 -13.10
CA LEU A 45 -0.64 25.55 -12.34
C LEU A 45 -0.96 26.53 -11.21
N ASN A 46 -1.87 27.48 -11.46
CA ASN A 46 -2.30 28.43 -10.45
C ASN A 46 -3.05 27.72 -9.31
N GLN A 47 -3.94 26.77 -9.61
CA GLN A 47 -4.64 25.95 -8.61
C GLN A 47 -3.66 25.14 -7.75
N LEU A 48 -2.61 24.60 -8.37
CA LEU A 48 -1.59 23.81 -7.67
C LEU A 48 -0.76 24.62 -6.67
N ASN A 49 -0.77 25.95 -6.72
CA ASN A 49 -0.11 26.75 -5.67
C ASN A 49 -0.76 26.50 -4.31
N ASP A 50 -2.09 26.43 -4.26
CA ASP A 50 -2.87 26.35 -3.03
C ASP A 50 -3.08 24.90 -2.54
N ILE A 51 -2.78 23.91 -3.39
CA ILE A 51 -2.95 22.50 -3.05
C ILE A 51 -1.72 21.96 -2.33
N ASP A 52 -1.93 21.44 -1.13
CA ASP A 52 -0.95 20.64 -0.43
C ASP A 52 -1.13 19.15 -0.80
N VAL A 53 -0.14 18.60 -1.53
CA VAL A 53 -0.14 17.20 -1.97
C VAL A 53 0.38 16.24 -0.91
N GLU A 54 0.85 16.73 0.23
CA GLU A 54 1.47 15.91 1.24
C GLU A 54 0.44 15.36 2.24
N LEU A 55 0.63 14.08 2.58
CA LEU A 55 -0.07 13.39 3.65
C LEU A 55 0.89 13.31 4.84
N LYS A 56 0.88 14.34 5.68
CA LYS A 56 1.69 14.44 6.89
C LYS A 56 0.83 14.31 8.13
N PHE A 57 1.35 13.59 9.11
CA PHE A 57 0.81 13.55 10.46
C PHE A 57 1.95 13.67 11.46
N ASP A 58 1.75 14.47 12.49
CA ASP A 58 2.74 14.66 13.55
C ASP A 58 2.68 13.46 14.49
N VAL A 59 3.56 12.49 14.28
CA VAL A 59 3.65 11.28 15.12
C VAL A 59 4.51 11.54 16.37
N ASN A 60 5.31 12.63 16.39
CA ASN A 60 6.34 12.91 17.39
C ASN A 60 6.21 14.29 18.06
N GLU A 61 5.13 14.52 18.80
CA GLU A 61 5.16 15.41 19.98
C GLU A 61 5.00 14.58 21.27
N GLN A 62 5.68 13.44 21.36
CA GLN A 62 5.79 12.74 22.63
C GLN A 62 6.87 13.42 23.48
N PHE A 63 6.40 14.09 24.54
CA PHE A 63 7.16 14.60 25.67
C PHE A 63 8.23 13.58 26.12
N GLU A 64 9.51 13.81 25.81
CA GLU A 64 10.63 13.10 26.45
C GLU A 64 10.78 13.64 27.88
N ILE A 65 10.26 12.89 28.85
CA ILE A 65 10.45 13.15 30.28
C ILE A 65 11.86 12.68 30.66
N ASP A 66 12.69 13.65 31.06
CA ASP A 66 13.92 13.53 31.85
C ASP A 66 14.83 12.32 31.59
N SER A 67 15.58 12.37 30.49
CA SER A 67 16.91 11.74 30.45
C SER A 67 17.98 12.84 30.41
N ASP A 68 18.95 12.71 31.32
CA ASP A 68 19.96 13.68 31.69
C ASP A 68 20.54 14.52 30.54
N GLU A 69 20.83 15.79 30.80
CA GLU A 69 21.35 16.76 29.82
C GLU A 69 22.60 16.29 29.05
N GLU A 70 23.36 15.33 29.58
CA GLU A 70 24.51 14.71 28.88
C GLU A 70 24.07 13.78 27.73
N SER A 71 22.92 13.12 27.84
CA SER A 71 22.36 12.27 26.77
C SER A 71 21.85 13.09 25.60
N ARG A 72 21.35 14.31 25.87
CA ARG A 72 20.94 15.27 24.84
C ARG A 72 22.14 15.83 24.06
N GLN A 73 23.28 16.05 24.71
CA GLN A 73 24.51 16.45 24.02
C GLN A 73 25.10 15.32 23.17
N LEU A 74 24.99 14.06 23.61
CA LEU A 74 25.43 12.90 22.82
C LEU A 74 24.49 12.60 21.64
N ALA A 75 23.18 12.76 21.81
CA ALA A 75 22.19 12.65 20.72
C ALA A 75 22.29 13.81 19.72
N GLN A 76 22.57 15.03 20.17
CA GLN A 76 22.91 16.14 19.28
C GLN A 76 24.23 15.89 18.54
N GLN A 77 25.28 15.40 19.21
CA GLN A 77 26.56 15.05 18.55
C GLN A 77 26.49 13.84 17.61
N LEU A 78 25.58 12.88 17.85
CA LEU A 78 25.32 11.76 16.95
C LEU A 78 24.38 12.15 15.79
N SER A 79 23.46 13.09 15.99
CA SER A 79 22.71 13.75 14.89
C SER A 79 23.58 14.72 14.08
N GLU A 80 24.67 15.19 14.67
CA GLU A 80 25.74 15.99 14.05
C GLU A 80 26.93 15.12 13.61
N THR A 81 26.68 13.86 13.22
CA THR A 81 27.62 13.16 12.33
C THR A 81 27.61 13.86 10.98
N LYS A 82 28.39 14.94 10.89
CA LYS A 82 28.77 15.71 9.70
C LYS A 82 27.99 15.28 8.46
N ILE A 83 26.75 15.76 8.35
CA ILE A 83 26.12 15.91 7.04
C ILE A 83 27.12 16.79 6.28
N LYS A 84 27.83 16.20 5.32
CA LYS A 84 28.69 16.95 4.40
C LYS A 84 27.82 18.11 3.95
N ARG A 85 28.25 19.36 4.24
CA ARG A 85 27.57 20.58 3.79
C ARG A 85 27.19 20.37 2.33
N THR A 86 25.91 20.07 2.09
CA THR A 86 25.39 19.93 0.73
C THR A 86 25.52 21.32 0.13
N THR A 87 26.26 21.42 -0.97
CA THR A 87 26.53 22.71 -1.63
C THR A 87 25.26 23.34 -2.24
N TYR A 88 24.17 22.58 -2.31
CA TYR A 88 22.90 22.99 -2.90
C TYR A 88 21.85 23.23 -1.82
N ALA A 89 21.07 24.30 -2.00
CA ALA A 89 20.04 24.71 -1.06
C ALA A 89 18.98 23.61 -0.88
N VAL A 90 18.57 23.40 0.37
CA VAL A 90 17.45 22.55 0.72
C VAL A 90 16.19 23.42 0.66
N GLU A 91 15.41 23.27 -0.39
CA GLU A 91 14.12 23.95 -0.54
C GLU A 91 13.05 23.22 0.29
N SER A 92 12.23 23.97 1.02
CA SER A 92 11.23 23.39 1.92
C SER A 92 9.91 22.99 1.24
N THR A 93 9.66 23.49 0.02
CA THR A 93 8.36 23.34 -0.66
C THR A 93 8.51 22.88 -2.09
N ILE A 94 7.72 21.87 -2.48
CA ILE A 94 7.67 21.37 -3.85
C ILE A 94 6.98 22.40 -4.75
N PRO A 95 7.60 22.81 -5.88
CA PRO A 95 7.00 23.76 -6.80
C PRO A 95 5.72 23.19 -7.45
N PRO A 96 4.79 24.03 -7.94
CA PRO A 96 3.48 23.60 -8.43
C PRO A 96 3.53 22.48 -9.47
N LEU A 97 4.38 22.60 -10.50
CA LEU A 97 4.56 21.55 -11.50
C LEU A 97 5.21 20.28 -10.91
N GLY A 98 6.10 20.44 -9.93
CA GLY A 98 6.71 19.32 -9.20
C GLY A 98 5.70 18.53 -8.37
N LYS A 99 4.62 19.16 -7.88
CA LYS A 99 3.54 18.46 -7.18
C LYS A 99 2.89 17.39 -8.07
N LEU A 100 2.83 17.60 -9.39
CA LEU A 100 2.26 16.64 -10.35
C LEU A 100 3.12 15.40 -10.59
N THR A 101 4.40 15.38 -10.18
CA THR A 101 5.23 14.18 -10.29
C THR A 101 4.95 13.17 -9.19
N THR A 102 4.16 13.55 -8.17
CA THR A 102 3.94 12.71 -6.99
C THR A 102 2.92 11.61 -7.23
N PHE A 103 1.88 11.82 -8.02
CA PHE A 103 0.78 10.85 -8.13
C PHE A 103 0.89 9.79 -9.24
N PRO A 104 1.45 10.05 -10.44
CA PRO A 104 1.11 9.24 -11.62
C PRO A 104 1.39 7.74 -11.45
N VAL A 105 2.57 7.38 -10.93
CA VAL A 105 2.96 5.98 -10.72
C VAL A 105 2.08 5.32 -9.66
N LEU A 106 1.86 5.98 -8.52
CA LEU A 106 1.08 5.43 -7.42
C LEU A 106 -0.39 5.25 -7.77
N TYR A 107 -0.98 6.26 -8.43
CA TYR A 107 -2.37 6.22 -8.84
C TYR A 107 -2.62 5.12 -9.89
N ASN A 108 -1.77 5.03 -10.92
CA ASN A 108 -1.86 3.97 -11.92
C ASN A 108 -1.70 2.58 -11.27
N ARG A 109 -0.74 2.45 -10.35
CA ARG A 109 -0.54 1.20 -9.61
C ARG A 109 -1.77 0.82 -8.80
N ALA A 110 -2.35 1.77 -8.07
CA ALA A 110 -3.53 1.54 -7.27
C ALA A 110 -4.75 1.17 -8.15
N LYS A 111 -5.00 1.91 -9.24
CA LYS A 111 -6.08 1.61 -10.20
C LYS A 111 -5.94 0.23 -10.83
N GLN A 112 -4.73 -0.17 -11.23
CA GLN A 112 -4.44 -1.50 -11.75
C GLN A 112 -4.83 -2.62 -10.77
N LEU A 113 -4.62 -2.41 -9.47
CA LEU A 113 -4.92 -3.42 -8.46
C LEU A 113 -6.42 -3.49 -8.14
N ILE A 114 -7.10 -2.35 -8.04
CA ILE A 114 -8.52 -2.31 -7.67
C ILE A 114 -9.50 -2.49 -8.84
N GLN A 115 -9.02 -2.49 -10.10
CA GLN A 115 -9.90 -2.73 -11.27
C GLN A 115 -10.59 -4.11 -11.23
N HIS A 116 -10.08 -5.04 -10.41
CA HIS A 116 -10.62 -6.38 -10.21
C HIS A 116 -11.62 -6.46 -9.04
N LEU A 117 -11.99 -5.32 -8.46
CA LEU A 117 -13.03 -5.25 -7.45
C LEU A 117 -14.39 -5.57 -8.09
N PRO A 118 -15.16 -6.55 -7.56
CA PRO A 118 -16.48 -6.85 -8.08
C PRO A 118 -17.44 -5.67 -7.87
N VAL A 119 -17.91 -5.08 -8.97
CA VAL A 119 -18.91 -4.01 -8.95
C VAL A 119 -20.30 -4.65 -9.02
N GLY A 120 -21.02 -4.68 -7.90
CA GLY A 120 -22.37 -5.26 -7.88
C GLY A 120 -23.06 -5.38 -6.52
N GLY A 121 -22.31 -5.28 -5.41
CA GLY A 121 -22.88 -5.29 -4.05
C GLY A 121 -23.00 -3.89 -3.43
N ASN A 122 -23.95 -3.71 -2.51
CA ASN A 122 -24.04 -2.49 -1.68
C ASN A 122 -22.96 -2.42 -0.59
N ARG A 123 -22.29 -3.54 -0.33
CA ARG A 123 -21.23 -3.70 0.66
C ARG A 123 -20.08 -4.53 0.10
N VAL A 124 -18.86 -4.15 0.46
CA VAL A 124 -17.63 -4.83 0.07
C VAL A 124 -16.71 -5.00 1.27
N ASN A 125 -16.10 -6.18 1.42
CA ASN A 125 -15.03 -6.42 2.39
C ASN A 125 -13.70 -6.61 1.65
N ILE A 126 -12.73 -5.75 1.94
CA ILE A 126 -11.43 -5.71 1.27
C ILE A 126 -10.32 -5.85 2.30
N LEU A 127 -9.35 -6.73 2.05
CA LEU A 127 -8.11 -6.79 2.81
C LEU A 127 -6.96 -6.23 1.97
N ILE A 128 -6.19 -5.31 2.54
CA ILE A 128 -5.00 -4.73 1.91
C ILE A 128 -3.79 -5.16 2.75
N ASN A 129 -2.98 -6.08 2.21
CA ASN A 129 -1.70 -6.47 2.80
C ASN A 129 -0.62 -5.48 2.41
N GLY A 130 -0.11 -4.71 3.38
CA GLY A 130 0.79 -3.58 3.14
C GLY A 130 0.05 -2.25 2.98
N ALA A 131 -0.99 -2.03 3.79
CA ALA A 131 -1.80 -0.81 3.75
C ALA A 131 -1.04 0.47 4.12
N ASP A 132 0.09 0.34 4.82
CA ASP A 132 1.01 1.41 5.22
C ASP A 132 2.06 1.78 4.14
N THR A 133 2.03 1.10 2.99
CA THR A 133 2.80 1.49 1.80
C THR A 133 2.18 2.72 1.14
N ASN A 134 2.97 3.44 0.34
CA ASN A 134 2.48 4.54 -0.48
C ASN A 134 1.35 4.10 -1.44
N VAL A 135 1.45 2.89 -2.00
CA VAL A 135 0.40 2.32 -2.85
C VAL A 135 -0.84 1.97 -2.01
N GLY A 136 -0.68 1.37 -0.84
CA GLY A 136 -1.78 1.05 0.08
C GLY A 136 -2.59 2.29 0.50
N LEU A 137 -1.91 3.35 0.92
CA LEU A 137 -2.53 4.65 1.22
C LEU A 137 -3.26 5.25 0.01
N THR A 138 -2.71 5.06 -1.19
CA THR A 138 -3.35 5.53 -2.43
C THR A 138 -4.61 4.72 -2.73
N ILE A 139 -4.57 3.39 -2.59
CA ILE A 139 -5.73 2.51 -2.75
C ILE A 139 -6.86 2.90 -1.81
N ILE A 140 -6.56 3.13 -0.53
CA ILE A 140 -7.56 3.56 0.46
C ILE A 140 -8.24 4.86 -0.01
N GLN A 141 -7.46 5.89 -0.38
CA GLN A 141 -8.02 7.16 -0.83
C GLN A 141 -8.90 7.00 -2.08
N ILE A 142 -8.49 6.17 -3.05
CA ILE A 142 -9.30 5.91 -4.24
C ILE A 142 -10.61 5.20 -3.88
N LEU A 143 -10.57 4.15 -3.05
CA LEU A 143 -11.76 3.46 -2.57
C LEU A 143 -12.72 4.44 -1.88
N LEU A 144 -12.20 5.27 -0.98
CA LEU A 144 -13.03 6.22 -0.22
C LEU A 144 -13.62 7.34 -1.08
N THR A 145 -13.00 7.66 -2.22
CA THR A 145 -13.38 8.76 -3.11
C THR A 145 -14.25 8.29 -4.27
N GLU A 146 -13.75 7.36 -5.10
CA GLU A 146 -14.43 6.92 -6.31
C GLU A 146 -15.60 5.97 -6.01
N TYR A 147 -15.51 5.22 -4.91
CA TYR A 147 -16.53 4.26 -4.48
C TYR A 147 -17.26 4.76 -3.23
N ALA A 148 -17.38 6.09 -3.07
CA ALA A 148 -17.85 6.73 -1.84
C ALA A 148 -19.24 6.25 -1.36
N SER A 149 -20.13 5.88 -2.29
CA SER A 149 -21.49 5.41 -1.98
C SER A 149 -21.57 3.95 -1.50
N MET A 150 -20.50 3.17 -1.66
CA MET A 150 -20.48 1.77 -1.22
C MET A 150 -20.14 1.67 0.27
N SER A 151 -20.84 0.80 1.00
CA SER A 151 -20.42 0.45 2.36
C SER A 151 -19.20 -0.46 2.30
N MET A 152 -18.19 -0.21 3.13
CA MET A 152 -16.91 -0.90 3.06
C MET A 152 -16.41 -1.37 4.42
N ASN A 153 -15.86 -2.57 4.44
CA ASN A 153 -14.95 -3.04 5.48
C ASN A 153 -13.54 -3.11 4.91
N LEU A 154 -12.64 -2.26 5.36
CA LEU A 154 -11.24 -2.27 4.95
C LEU A 154 -10.41 -2.85 6.09
N LEU A 155 -9.85 -4.04 5.87
CA LEU A 155 -8.89 -4.68 6.75
C LEU A 155 -7.49 -4.29 6.29
N LEU A 156 -6.81 -3.47 7.08
CA LEU A 156 -5.55 -2.82 6.73
C LEU A 156 -4.41 -3.51 7.46
N VAL A 157 -3.74 -4.45 6.78
CA VAL A 157 -2.60 -5.16 7.38
C VAL A 157 -1.34 -4.30 7.23
N ILE A 158 -0.67 -4.05 8.36
CA ILE A 158 0.42 -3.07 8.48
C ILE A 158 1.56 -3.60 9.37
N ARG A 159 2.69 -2.90 9.36
CA ARG A 159 3.71 -3.02 10.42
C ARG A 159 3.24 -2.34 11.71
N GLU A 160 3.60 -2.93 12.85
CA GLU A 160 3.39 -2.36 14.18
C GLU A 160 4.10 -1.01 14.33
N GLY A 161 5.30 -0.87 13.77
CA GLY A 161 6.01 0.42 13.73
C GLY A 161 5.27 1.53 12.98
N SER A 162 4.33 1.16 12.10
CA SER A 162 3.47 2.11 11.36
C SER A 162 2.14 2.40 12.05
N SER A 163 1.80 1.73 13.18
CA SER A 163 0.47 1.79 13.81
C SER A 163 0.04 3.22 14.14
N LYS A 164 0.87 4.00 14.85
CA LYS A 164 0.53 5.39 15.23
C LYS A 164 0.25 6.29 14.01
N TYR A 165 1.10 6.21 12.99
CA TYR A 165 0.91 6.94 11.75
C TYR A 165 -0.39 6.53 11.04
N MET A 166 -0.66 5.23 10.98
CA MET A 166 -1.85 4.69 10.32
C MET A 166 -3.14 5.01 11.09
N GLU A 167 -3.12 5.07 12.42
CA GLU A 167 -4.24 5.54 13.22
C GLU A 167 -4.58 7.00 12.91
N GLN A 168 -3.57 7.86 12.82
CA GLN A 168 -3.75 9.25 12.41
C GLN A 168 -4.29 9.35 10.97
N ALA A 169 -3.79 8.52 10.05
CA ALA A 169 -4.28 8.43 8.68
C ALA A 169 -5.75 8.01 8.61
N VAL A 170 -6.13 6.95 9.32
CA VAL A 170 -7.51 6.46 9.40
C VAL A 170 -8.43 7.52 9.99
N ASN A 171 -8.01 8.20 11.06
CA ASN A 171 -8.78 9.30 11.66
C ASN A 171 -8.99 10.47 10.68
N TYR A 172 -7.95 10.82 9.92
CA TYR A 172 -8.03 11.81 8.86
C TYR A 172 -9.02 11.38 7.77
N PHE A 173 -8.93 10.13 7.31
CA PHE A 173 -9.80 9.59 6.27
C PHE A 173 -11.27 9.53 6.70
N HIS A 174 -11.55 9.12 7.93
CA HIS A 174 -12.91 9.12 8.47
C HIS A 174 -13.53 10.53 8.48
N LYS A 175 -12.75 11.56 8.78
CA LYS A 175 -13.22 12.95 8.76
C LYS A 175 -13.37 13.49 7.33
N LYS A 176 -12.38 13.23 6.47
CA LYS A 176 -12.29 13.79 5.11
C LYS A 176 -13.32 13.18 4.16
N TYR A 177 -13.57 11.88 4.26
CA TYR A 177 -14.45 11.12 3.36
C TYR A 177 -15.72 10.62 4.06
N TYR A 178 -16.15 11.32 5.11
CA TYR A 178 -17.39 11.03 5.81
C TYR A 178 -18.58 11.15 4.86
N ASP A 179 -19.41 10.11 4.82
CA ASP A 179 -20.66 10.08 4.09
C ASP A 179 -21.72 9.42 5.00
N PRO A 180 -22.81 10.13 5.37
CA PRO A 180 -23.84 9.56 6.24
C PRO A 180 -24.65 8.43 5.55
N SER A 181 -24.58 8.32 4.23
CA SER A 181 -25.32 7.33 3.44
C SER A 181 -24.57 6.00 3.28
N SER A 182 -23.28 5.94 3.58
CA SER A 182 -22.46 4.74 3.47
C SER A 182 -21.64 4.49 4.72
N ARG A 183 -21.52 3.23 5.13
CA ARG A 183 -20.71 2.87 6.31
C ARG A 183 -19.34 2.41 5.85
N LYS A 184 -18.29 3.13 6.25
CA LYS A 184 -16.90 2.80 5.95
C LYS A 184 -16.16 2.47 7.25
N GLN A 185 -15.80 1.21 7.45
CA GLN A 185 -14.99 0.75 8.59
C GLN A 185 -13.57 0.47 8.11
N LEU A 186 -12.58 1.05 8.80
CA LEU A 186 -11.16 0.84 8.54
C LEU A 186 -10.55 0.23 9.80
N THR A 187 -10.09 -1.03 9.72
CA THR A 187 -9.54 -1.77 10.85
C THR A 187 -8.06 -2.02 10.61
N LEU A 188 -7.19 -1.53 11.51
CA LEU A 188 -5.74 -1.75 11.45
C LEU A 188 -5.40 -3.11 12.05
N LEU A 189 -4.54 -3.87 11.35
CA LEU A 189 -4.15 -5.22 11.72
C LEU A 189 -2.62 -5.36 11.61
N PRO A 190 -1.87 -5.05 12.68
CA PRO A 190 -0.43 -5.24 12.69
C PRO A 190 -0.07 -6.72 12.52
N TYR A 191 0.91 -7.05 11.68
CA TYR A 191 1.33 -8.45 11.49
C TYR A 191 2.51 -8.85 12.38
N ASP A 192 3.26 -7.89 12.89
CA ASP A 192 4.41 -8.06 13.78
C ASP A 192 4.13 -7.43 15.16
N MET A 193 5.12 -7.51 16.03
CA MET A 193 5.11 -6.94 17.38
C MET A 193 6.37 -6.09 17.57
N VAL A 194 6.28 -5.08 18.42
CA VAL A 194 7.46 -4.29 18.81
C VAL A 194 8.52 -5.23 19.39
N ASN A 195 9.75 -5.07 18.91
CA ASN A 195 10.89 -5.74 19.50
C ASN A 195 11.41 -4.86 20.64
N ASP A 196 11.20 -5.30 21.88
CA ASP A 196 11.65 -4.61 23.09
C ASP A 196 13.10 -4.98 23.48
N ASP A 197 13.79 -5.78 22.66
CA ASP A 197 15.17 -6.17 22.92
C ASP A 197 16.13 -4.97 22.78
N LEU A 198 17.20 -4.98 23.59
CA LEU A 198 18.31 -4.03 23.47
C LEU A 198 19.03 -4.26 22.13
N ILE A 199 18.96 -3.28 21.24
CA ILE A 199 19.57 -3.33 19.91
C ILE A 199 20.86 -2.50 19.92
N PHE A 200 22.00 -3.10 19.58
CA PHE A 200 23.23 -2.33 19.42
C PHE A 200 23.25 -1.58 18.07
N PRO A 201 23.89 -0.38 18.01
CA PRO A 201 24.03 0.35 16.76
C PRO A 201 24.69 -0.48 15.65
N GLY A 202 23.97 -0.69 14.55
CA GLY A 202 24.45 -1.45 13.39
C GLY A 202 23.99 -2.92 13.33
N GLU A 203 23.29 -3.42 14.35
CA GLU A 203 22.70 -4.75 14.31
C GLU A 203 21.39 -4.77 13.51
N LYS A 204 21.19 -5.85 12.73
CA LYS A 204 19.94 -6.09 12.05
C LYS A 204 18.92 -6.59 13.07
N VAL A 205 17.97 -5.73 13.42
CA VAL A 205 16.86 -6.09 14.32
C VAL A 205 15.98 -7.14 13.64
N PRO A 206 15.81 -8.34 14.22
CA PRO A 206 14.87 -9.31 13.70
C PRO A 206 13.44 -8.80 13.91
N ILE A 207 12.59 -9.01 12.90
CA ILE A 207 11.17 -8.67 12.98
C ILE A 207 10.47 -9.75 13.82
N ASN A 208 9.78 -9.34 14.88
CA ASN A 208 9.04 -10.26 15.75
C ASN A 208 7.63 -10.48 15.21
N TYR A 209 7.49 -11.41 14.27
CA TYR A 209 6.22 -11.73 13.63
C TYR A 209 5.21 -12.37 14.60
N LYS A 210 3.93 -11.96 14.51
CA LYS A 210 2.83 -12.62 15.24
C LYS A 210 2.72 -14.09 14.85
N LYS A 211 2.21 -14.92 15.77
CA LYS A 211 1.85 -16.31 15.46
C LYS A 211 0.67 -16.36 14.49
N PRO A 212 0.63 -17.28 13.51
CA PRO A 212 -0.46 -17.35 12.53
C PRO A 212 -1.87 -17.43 13.12
N ASN A 213 -2.07 -18.21 14.19
CA ASN A 213 -3.37 -18.29 14.86
C ASN A 213 -3.81 -16.95 15.45
N TYR A 214 -2.88 -16.15 15.99
CA TYR A 214 -3.21 -14.86 16.58
C TYR A 214 -3.58 -13.84 15.50
N PHE A 215 -2.81 -13.79 14.41
CA PHE A 215 -3.15 -12.98 13.25
C PHE A 215 -4.51 -13.37 12.65
N ALA A 216 -4.81 -14.67 12.57
CA ALA A 216 -6.10 -15.16 12.11
C ALA A 216 -7.27 -14.77 13.01
N ILE A 217 -7.08 -14.75 14.34
CA ILE A 217 -8.07 -14.26 15.30
C ILE A 217 -8.42 -12.81 15.00
N GLU A 218 -7.43 -11.93 14.82
CA GLU A 218 -7.67 -10.50 14.57
C GLU A 218 -8.41 -10.28 13.24
N ILE A 219 -8.08 -11.03 12.19
CA ILE A 219 -8.80 -10.96 10.92
C ILE A 219 -10.26 -11.44 11.08
N ILE A 220 -10.48 -12.60 11.71
CA ILE A 220 -11.84 -13.15 11.90
C ILE A 220 -12.67 -12.18 12.74
N ASP A 221 -12.11 -11.63 13.81
CA ASP A 221 -12.77 -10.62 14.63
C ASP A 221 -13.15 -9.38 13.80
N ALA A 222 -12.22 -8.85 12.99
CA ALA A 222 -12.48 -7.70 12.13
C ALA A 222 -13.55 -7.95 11.04
N LEU A 223 -13.68 -9.18 10.54
CA LEU A 223 -14.73 -9.54 9.60
C LEU A 223 -16.09 -9.66 10.30
N LEU A 224 -16.15 -10.38 11.42
CA LEU A 224 -17.42 -10.70 12.09
C LEU A 224 -17.95 -9.56 12.98
N ASN A 225 -17.09 -8.68 13.49
CA ASN A 225 -17.52 -7.60 14.37
C ASN A 225 -18.07 -6.37 13.65
N ASN A 226 -18.12 -6.37 12.33
CA ASN A 226 -18.57 -5.19 11.57
C ASN A 226 -20.08 -4.90 11.71
N ASP A 227 -20.95 -5.89 11.94
CA ASP A 227 -22.40 -5.64 12.10
C ASP A 227 -23.00 -6.08 13.43
N HIS A 228 -24.23 -5.62 13.68
CA HIS A 228 -25.02 -5.90 14.88
C HIS A 228 -25.95 -7.12 14.74
N GLY A 229 -25.88 -7.85 13.62
CA GLY A 229 -26.70 -9.03 13.36
C GLY A 229 -26.06 -10.35 13.82
N LEU A 230 -26.89 -11.38 14.00
CA LEU A 230 -26.42 -12.75 14.21
C LEU A 230 -25.94 -13.36 12.88
N ILE A 231 -24.82 -14.07 12.93
CA ILE A 231 -24.11 -14.64 11.79
C ILE A 231 -24.28 -16.16 11.81
N ASP A 232 -24.63 -16.71 10.66
CA ASP A 232 -24.78 -18.14 10.43
C ASP A 232 -24.34 -18.53 9.00
N THR A 233 -24.54 -19.80 8.63
CA THR A 233 -24.14 -20.32 7.32
C THR A 233 -24.94 -19.73 6.14
N SER A 234 -26.08 -19.09 6.40
CA SER A 234 -26.90 -18.46 5.36
C SER A 234 -26.38 -17.09 4.95
N ASN A 235 -25.74 -16.35 5.87
CA ASN A 235 -25.30 -14.96 5.65
C ASN A 235 -23.78 -14.76 5.73
N ILE A 236 -22.97 -15.77 6.07
CA ILE A 236 -21.50 -15.64 6.21
C ILE A 236 -20.81 -15.05 4.97
N ASN A 237 -21.34 -15.28 3.78
CA ASN A 237 -20.78 -14.72 2.55
C ASN A 237 -20.89 -13.19 2.49
N ASP A 238 -21.72 -12.53 3.30
CA ASP A 238 -21.76 -11.07 3.38
C ASP A 238 -20.59 -10.49 4.19
N TYR A 239 -19.93 -11.34 5.00
CA TYR A 239 -18.81 -10.98 5.88
C TYR A 239 -17.46 -11.40 5.33
N LYS A 240 -17.42 -12.41 4.45
CA LYS A 240 -16.19 -12.86 3.77
C LYS A 240 -15.63 -11.79 2.84
N LEU A 241 -14.35 -11.94 2.49
CA LEU A 241 -13.62 -11.01 1.64
C LEU A 241 -14.06 -11.11 0.17
N ASP A 242 -14.32 -9.95 -0.42
CA ASP A 242 -14.54 -9.76 -1.86
C ASP A 242 -13.22 -9.58 -2.60
N LEU A 243 -12.26 -8.88 -1.99
CA LEU A 243 -10.97 -8.57 -2.59
C LEU A 243 -9.85 -8.69 -1.55
N ILE A 244 -8.76 -9.35 -1.93
CA ILE A 244 -7.47 -9.22 -1.26
C ILE A 244 -6.51 -8.53 -2.21
N VAL A 245 -5.88 -7.45 -1.76
CA VAL A 245 -4.75 -6.81 -2.46
C VAL A 245 -3.48 -7.09 -1.67
N ASP A 246 -2.51 -7.74 -2.30
CA ASP A 246 -1.21 -8.02 -1.71
C ASP A 246 -0.11 -7.11 -2.25
N LEU A 247 0.54 -6.36 -1.36
CA LEU A 247 1.62 -5.41 -1.71
C LEU A 247 2.96 -5.77 -1.08
N VAL A 248 2.98 -6.63 -0.07
CA VAL A 248 4.18 -6.96 0.72
C VAL A 248 4.46 -8.45 0.78
N GLY A 249 3.62 -9.31 0.19
CA GLY A 249 3.77 -10.77 0.23
C GLY A 249 3.48 -11.34 1.61
N CYS A 250 2.96 -12.57 1.70
CA CYS A 250 2.98 -13.33 2.95
C CYS A 250 2.44 -14.76 2.79
N LYS A 251 3.31 -15.76 2.63
CA LYS A 251 2.88 -17.16 2.74
C LYS A 251 2.55 -17.55 4.18
N LYS A 252 3.36 -17.10 5.14
CA LYS A 252 3.27 -17.46 6.57
C LYS A 252 1.87 -17.29 7.16
N TYR A 253 1.13 -16.27 6.74
CA TYR A 253 -0.22 -16.03 7.24
C TYR A 253 -1.31 -16.53 6.29
N PHE A 254 -1.18 -16.28 4.98
CA PHE A 254 -2.26 -16.54 4.04
C PHE A 254 -2.28 -17.98 3.52
N GLN A 255 -1.12 -18.64 3.43
CA GLN A 255 -1.02 -20.03 2.96
C GLN A 255 -0.99 -21.07 4.09
N GLU A 256 -1.02 -20.65 5.35
CA GLU A 256 -1.03 -21.57 6.49
C GLU A 256 -2.31 -22.41 6.49
N THR A 257 -2.15 -23.74 6.56
CA THR A 257 -3.27 -24.71 6.58
C THR A 257 -3.53 -25.25 7.98
N SER A 258 -2.59 -25.05 8.90
CA SER A 258 -2.67 -25.52 10.29
C SER A 258 -3.44 -24.59 11.23
N ILE A 259 -4.11 -23.55 10.71
CA ILE A 259 -4.96 -22.67 11.53
C ILE A 259 -6.17 -23.45 12.01
N LYS A 260 -6.20 -23.70 13.33
CA LYS A 260 -7.21 -24.52 13.99
C LYS A 260 -8.36 -23.66 14.49
N LEU A 261 -9.41 -23.54 13.67
CA LEU A 261 -10.60 -22.75 13.99
C LEU A 261 -11.29 -23.19 15.28
N HIS A 262 -11.31 -24.49 15.61
CA HIS A 262 -11.85 -24.97 16.89
C HIS A 262 -11.05 -24.50 18.11
N GLU A 263 -9.72 -24.34 18.00
CA GLU A 263 -8.90 -23.79 19.09
C GLU A 263 -9.23 -22.30 19.28
N ILE A 264 -9.37 -21.56 18.18
CA ILE A 264 -9.80 -20.15 18.21
C ILE A 264 -11.19 -20.03 18.86
N GLU A 265 -12.11 -20.92 18.48
CA GLU A 265 -13.46 -20.98 19.05
C GLU A 265 -13.47 -21.39 20.52
N SER A 266 -12.40 -21.96 21.08
CA SER A 266 -12.33 -22.21 22.52
C SER A 266 -12.04 -20.94 23.33
N LEU A 267 -11.42 -19.92 22.73
CA LEU A 267 -11.06 -18.66 23.37
C LEU A 267 -12.28 -17.77 23.56
N ASN A 268 -12.43 -17.07 24.70
CA ASN A 268 -13.59 -16.20 24.97
C ASN A 268 -13.51 -14.86 24.22
N LEU A 269 -13.63 -14.91 22.88
CA LEU A 269 -13.47 -13.77 21.98
C LEU A 269 -14.79 -13.01 21.75
N PRO A 270 -14.75 -11.68 21.51
CA PRO A 270 -15.96 -10.85 21.40
C PRO A 270 -16.94 -11.28 20.31
N PHE A 271 -16.45 -11.71 19.13
CA PHE A 271 -17.29 -12.12 18.01
C PHE A 271 -18.18 -13.35 18.31
N LYS A 272 -17.88 -14.12 19.38
CA LYS A 272 -18.70 -15.28 19.76
C LYS A 272 -20.14 -14.93 20.06
N SER A 273 -20.37 -13.74 20.61
CA SER A 273 -21.72 -13.24 20.88
C SER A 273 -22.54 -13.00 19.61
N LYS A 274 -21.89 -12.96 18.44
CA LYS A 274 -22.48 -12.68 17.14
C LYS A 274 -22.67 -13.91 16.27
N ILE A 275 -22.09 -15.06 16.62
CA ILE A 275 -22.22 -16.29 15.82
C ILE A 275 -23.18 -17.26 16.50
N ASN A 276 -24.10 -17.83 15.72
CA ASN A 276 -25.01 -18.89 16.19
C ASN A 276 -24.54 -20.31 15.79
N SER A 277 -23.34 -20.41 15.23
CA SER A 277 -22.76 -21.63 14.70
C SER A 277 -21.24 -21.65 14.93
N SER A 278 -20.60 -22.81 14.75
CA SER A 278 -19.15 -22.93 14.96
C SER A 278 -18.33 -22.22 13.88
N LEU A 279 -17.12 -21.79 14.18
CA LEU A 279 -16.25 -21.15 13.18
C LEU A 279 -15.94 -22.08 12.01
N GLU A 280 -15.77 -23.37 12.30
CA GLU A 280 -15.59 -24.41 11.29
C GLU A 280 -16.80 -24.55 10.35
N SER A 281 -18.03 -24.28 10.83
CA SER A 281 -19.21 -24.29 9.96
C SER A 281 -19.30 -23.07 9.04
N LEU A 282 -18.78 -21.92 9.49
CA LEU A 282 -18.80 -20.65 8.76
C LEU A 282 -17.67 -20.57 7.72
N PHE A 283 -16.47 -20.99 8.11
CA PHE A 283 -15.24 -20.82 7.34
C PHE A 283 -14.71 -22.12 6.73
N GLY A 284 -15.27 -23.28 7.09
CA GLY A 284 -14.90 -24.59 6.56
C GLY A 284 -14.05 -25.43 7.52
N LYS A 285 -14.20 -26.76 7.42
CA LYS A 285 -13.48 -27.77 8.21
C LYS A 285 -12.20 -28.28 7.56
N ASP A 286 -12.07 -28.07 6.26
CA ASP A 286 -11.00 -28.67 5.47
C ASP A 286 -9.64 -28.02 5.77
N LYS A 287 -8.56 -28.77 5.53
CA LYS A 287 -7.17 -28.30 5.59
C LYS A 287 -6.86 -27.39 4.41
N GLU A 288 -7.63 -26.34 4.26
CA GLU A 288 -7.45 -25.31 3.25
C GLU A 288 -6.56 -24.18 3.78
N PRO A 289 -5.80 -23.51 2.89
CA PRO A 289 -5.09 -22.30 3.24
C PRO A 289 -6.01 -21.25 3.86
N PHE A 290 -5.51 -20.50 4.85
CA PHE A 290 -6.32 -19.51 5.56
C PHE A 290 -7.01 -18.51 4.63
N LEU A 291 -6.32 -18.03 3.60
CA LEU A 291 -6.88 -17.07 2.65
C LEU A 291 -8.14 -17.60 1.92
N VAL A 292 -8.19 -18.91 1.67
CA VAL A 292 -9.33 -19.56 1.00
C VAL A 292 -10.56 -19.53 1.90
N LYS A 293 -10.34 -19.72 3.21
CA LYS A 293 -11.40 -19.67 4.21
C LYS A 293 -12.03 -18.28 4.27
N LEU A 294 -11.20 -17.23 4.16
CA LEU A 294 -11.60 -15.82 4.23
C LEU A 294 -12.31 -15.31 2.98
N LEU A 295 -11.92 -15.77 1.79
CA LEU A 295 -12.51 -15.34 0.53
C LEU A 295 -13.90 -15.97 0.29
N LYS A 296 -14.78 -15.21 -0.36
CA LYS A 296 -16.01 -15.78 -0.92
C LYS A 296 -15.68 -16.74 -2.06
N PRO A 297 -16.57 -17.68 -2.40
CA PRO A 297 -16.44 -18.46 -3.64
C PRO A 297 -16.57 -17.59 -4.91
N LYS A 298 -15.94 -18.02 -6.00
CA LYS A 298 -15.80 -17.31 -7.30
C LYS A 298 -17.13 -16.89 -7.91
N LYS A 299 -18.18 -17.68 -7.70
CA LYS A 299 -19.53 -17.37 -8.17
C LYS A 299 -20.09 -16.06 -7.57
N TYR A 300 -19.49 -15.55 -6.50
CA TYR A 300 -19.81 -14.25 -5.89
C TYR A 300 -18.86 -13.13 -6.32
N GLY A 301 -17.96 -13.37 -7.26
CA GLY A 301 -17.08 -12.33 -7.84
C GLY A 301 -15.83 -12.01 -7.04
N SER A 302 -15.37 -12.88 -6.14
CA SER A 302 -14.19 -12.62 -5.31
C SER A 302 -12.85 -12.76 -6.05
N SER A 303 -11.88 -11.96 -5.61
CA SER A 303 -10.57 -11.84 -6.24
C SER A 303 -9.41 -11.75 -5.23
N LEU A 304 -8.28 -12.36 -5.56
CA LEU A 304 -6.95 -12.12 -4.96
C LEU A 304 -6.07 -11.45 -6.03
N VAL A 305 -5.55 -10.27 -5.73
CA VAL A 305 -4.72 -9.49 -6.63
C VAL A 305 -3.36 -9.28 -5.99
N SER A 306 -2.31 -9.82 -6.61
CA SER A 306 -0.93 -9.66 -6.13
C SER A 306 -0.21 -8.56 -6.90
N GLY A 307 0.24 -7.54 -6.17
CA GLY A 307 1.12 -6.48 -6.67
C GLY A 307 2.61 -6.75 -6.42
N CYS A 308 2.96 -7.89 -5.83
CA CYS A 308 4.33 -8.27 -5.53
C CYS A 308 4.51 -9.78 -5.68
N ASN A 309 5.71 -10.28 -5.37
CA ASN A 309 5.94 -11.71 -5.23
C ASN A 309 5.19 -12.26 -4.01
N PHE A 310 3.98 -12.80 -4.22
CA PHE A 310 3.16 -13.43 -3.18
C PHE A 310 3.87 -14.58 -2.46
N ASN A 311 4.87 -15.19 -3.12
CA ASN A 311 5.48 -16.43 -2.68
C ASN A 311 6.56 -16.28 -1.62
N ILE A 312 6.86 -15.06 -1.17
CA ILE A 312 7.78 -14.84 -0.07
C ILE A 312 7.20 -15.40 1.24
N GLU A 313 8.06 -15.92 2.10
CA GLU A 313 7.64 -16.57 3.35
C GLU A 313 7.02 -15.56 4.31
N GLU A 314 7.72 -14.46 4.56
CA GLU A 314 7.34 -13.43 5.53
C GLU A 314 7.09 -12.08 4.82
N PRO A 315 6.19 -11.22 5.34
CA PRO A 315 5.98 -9.89 4.79
C PRO A 315 7.26 -9.06 4.72
N SER A 316 7.46 -8.40 3.58
CA SER A 316 8.66 -7.61 3.31
C SER A 316 8.35 -6.31 2.58
N TYR A 317 9.17 -5.29 2.82
CA TYR A 317 9.16 -4.01 2.11
C TYR A 317 10.41 -3.87 1.22
N ASN A 318 11.28 -4.88 1.22
CA ASN A 318 12.49 -4.90 0.42
C ASN A 318 12.12 -5.19 -1.02
N ILE A 319 12.38 -4.24 -1.91
CA ILE A 319 12.02 -4.36 -3.32
C ILE A 319 12.68 -5.56 -3.98
N ASN A 320 13.88 -5.98 -3.53
CA ASN A 320 14.57 -7.13 -4.13
C ASN A 320 13.90 -8.46 -3.76
N GLU A 321 13.22 -8.54 -2.62
CA GLU A 321 12.44 -9.72 -2.21
C GLU A 321 11.07 -9.72 -2.89
N LEU A 322 10.48 -8.53 -3.07
CA LEU A 322 9.18 -8.33 -3.70
C LEU A 322 9.23 -8.41 -5.23
N SER A 323 10.35 -8.03 -5.85
CA SER A 323 10.60 -8.22 -7.27
C SER A 323 10.97 -9.67 -7.48
N ALA A 324 10.02 -10.48 -7.95
CA ALA A 324 10.38 -11.78 -8.51
C ALA A 324 11.46 -11.54 -9.57
N ASP A 325 12.63 -12.18 -9.42
CA ASP A 325 13.62 -12.22 -10.48
C ASP A 325 12.90 -12.69 -11.75
N THR A 326 12.73 -11.77 -12.69
CA THR A 326 11.91 -11.97 -13.91
C THR A 326 12.39 -13.13 -14.79
N THR A 327 13.54 -13.72 -14.47
CA THR A 327 14.06 -14.96 -15.04
C THR A 327 13.29 -16.21 -14.59
N GLU A 328 12.70 -16.22 -13.39
CA GLU A 328 11.86 -17.34 -12.97
C GLU A 328 10.49 -17.28 -13.63
N ILE A 329 9.86 -16.12 -13.82
CA ILE A 329 8.53 -16.01 -14.47
C ILE A 329 8.58 -16.40 -15.97
N LEU A 330 9.75 -16.28 -16.61
CA LEU A 330 9.97 -16.72 -18.01
C LEU A 330 10.48 -18.16 -18.12
N ASN A 331 10.68 -18.87 -17.02
CA ASN A 331 11.02 -20.29 -17.07
C ASN A 331 9.74 -21.10 -17.38
N PRO A 332 9.63 -21.82 -18.50
CA PRO A 332 8.46 -22.67 -18.79
C PRO A 332 8.24 -23.76 -17.73
N TRP A 333 9.18 -23.92 -16.80
CA TRP A 333 9.16 -24.85 -15.69
C TRP A 333 8.77 -24.21 -14.34
N SER A 334 8.83 -22.88 -14.18
CA SER A 334 8.19 -22.19 -13.02
C SER A 334 6.67 -22.10 -13.19
N ASN A 335 6.22 -22.06 -14.46
CA ASN A 335 4.85 -22.30 -14.89
C ASN A 335 4.33 -23.70 -14.52
N LYS A 336 5.15 -24.60 -13.93
CA LYS A 336 4.68 -25.86 -13.33
C LYS A 336 4.43 -25.77 -11.82
N TRP A 337 4.89 -24.71 -11.14
CA TRP A 337 4.74 -24.53 -9.69
C TRP A 337 3.68 -23.49 -9.33
N THR A 338 3.68 -22.34 -10.01
CA THR A 338 2.54 -21.39 -9.92
C THR A 338 1.26 -22.03 -10.47
N SER A 339 1.36 -22.89 -11.49
CA SER A 339 0.22 -23.65 -11.99
C SER A 339 -0.26 -24.75 -11.05
N ASN A 340 0.60 -25.43 -10.27
CA ASN A 340 0.14 -26.51 -9.38
C ASN A 340 -0.53 -26.01 -8.08
N LEU A 341 -0.14 -24.82 -7.57
CA LEU A 341 -0.78 -24.23 -6.39
C LEU A 341 -2.07 -23.48 -6.75
N PHE A 342 -2.07 -22.72 -7.84
CA PHE A 342 -3.22 -21.90 -8.24
C PHE A 342 -4.21 -22.64 -9.16
N ASN A 343 -3.83 -23.70 -9.89
CA ASN A 343 -4.83 -24.57 -10.56
C ASN A 343 -5.58 -25.46 -9.56
N ASN A 344 -5.08 -25.65 -8.33
CA ASN A 344 -5.84 -26.29 -7.25
C ASN A 344 -6.79 -25.31 -6.55
N TRP A 345 -6.71 -24.01 -6.85
CA TRP A 345 -7.55 -22.95 -6.29
C TRP A 345 -8.69 -22.57 -7.26
N THR A 346 -9.55 -23.54 -7.58
CA THR A 346 -10.66 -23.36 -8.55
C THR A 346 -11.78 -22.46 -8.04
N THR A 347 -11.75 -22.08 -6.75
CA THR A 347 -12.86 -21.43 -6.05
C THR A 347 -12.79 -19.91 -5.97
N TYR A 348 -11.81 -19.23 -6.55
CA TYR A 348 -11.76 -17.74 -6.65
C TYR A 348 -10.94 -17.29 -7.86
N THR A 349 -10.85 -15.98 -8.10
CA THR A 349 -10.07 -15.42 -9.21
C THR A 349 -8.74 -14.88 -8.70
N TYR A 350 -7.62 -15.30 -9.31
CA TYR A 350 -6.28 -14.82 -8.97
C TYR A 350 -5.72 -13.97 -10.11
N TYR A 351 -5.16 -12.80 -9.76
CA TYR A 351 -4.52 -11.88 -10.68
C TYR A 351 -3.11 -11.55 -10.22
N ASP A 352 -2.14 -11.81 -11.10
CA ASP A 352 -0.75 -11.41 -10.91
C ASP A 352 -0.52 -10.09 -11.66
N GLU A 353 -0.52 -9.00 -10.91
CA GLU A 353 -0.36 -7.64 -11.42
C GLU A 353 1.02 -7.09 -11.04
N ILE A 354 2.08 -7.88 -10.96
CA ILE A 354 3.43 -7.39 -10.59
C ILE A 354 3.92 -6.29 -11.55
N GLN A 355 3.68 -6.41 -12.85
CA GLN A 355 4.16 -5.45 -13.85
C GLN A 355 3.31 -4.17 -13.86
N LEU A 356 3.92 -3.01 -13.63
CA LEU A 356 3.22 -1.72 -13.66
C LEU A 356 2.70 -1.40 -15.07
N GLN A 357 1.40 -1.16 -15.16
CA GLN A 357 0.77 -0.56 -16.33
C GLN A 357 0.52 0.92 -16.08
N ILE A 358 0.93 1.78 -17.04
CA ILE A 358 0.66 3.21 -16.99
C ILE A 358 -0.25 3.53 -18.17
N LYS A 359 -1.39 4.16 -17.89
CA LYS A 359 -2.40 4.57 -18.88
C LYS A 359 -2.59 6.08 -18.79
N GLN A 360 -2.70 6.75 -19.94
CA GLN A 360 -2.93 8.19 -19.99
C GLN A 360 -4.24 8.57 -19.27
N GLU A 361 -5.31 7.80 -19.50
CA GLU A 361 -6.62 8.00 -18.88
C GLU A 361 -6.56 7.98 -17.34
N TRP A 362 -5.76 7.08 -16.76
CA TRP A 362 -5.56 7.03 -15.31
C TRP A 362 -4.72 8.20 -14.82
N CYS A 363 -3.72 8.65 -15.57
CA CYS A 363 -2.99 9.87 -15.22
C CYS A 363 -3.90 11.12 -15.25
N GLU A 364 -4.86 11.19 -16.19
CA GLU A 364 -5.83 12.28 -16.26
C GLU A 364 -6.83 12.23 -15.08
N GLN A 365 -7.38 11.06 -14.76
CA GLN A 365 -8.23 10.88 -13.58
C GLN A 365 -7.50 11.22 -12.27
N GLY A 366 -6.25 10.76 -12.13
CA GLY A 366 -5.44 11.07 -10.96
C GLY A 366 -5.17 12.57 -10.81
N LEU A 367 -5.00 13.28 -11.93
CA LEU A 367 -4.88 14.75 -11.93
C LEU A 367 -6.14 15.40 -11.37
N GLU A 368 -7.32 14.98 -11.84
CA GLU A 368 -8.61 15.51 -11.35
C GLU A 368 -8.75 15.34 -9.83
N LEU A 369 -8.39 14.18 -9.28
CA LEU A 369 -8.45 13.93 -7.84
C LEU A 369 -7.44 14.75 -7.03
N VAL A 370 -6.24 14.97 -7.57
CA VAL A 370 -5.25 15.86 -6.95
C VAL A 370 -5.77 17.30 -6.93
N LEU A 371 -6.33 17.79 -8.04
CA LEU A 371 -6.90 19.13 -8.13
C LEU A 371 -8.12 19.32 -7.22
N ALA A 372 -8.90 18.27 -7.01
CA ALA A 372 -10.00 18.25 -6.05
C ALA A 372 -9.55 18.14 -4.58
N ASN A 373 -8.24 18.08 -4.30
CA ASN A 373 -7.69 17.84 -2.96
C ASN A 373 -8.27 16.56 -2.31
N GLN A 374 -8.43 15.51 -3.13
CA GLN A 374 -8.91 14.18 -2.76
C GLN A 374 -7.80 13.14 -2.74
N LEU A 375 -6.60 13.47 -3.21
CA LEU A 375 -5.47 12.57 -3.28
C LEU A 375 -4.21 13.25 -2.72
N LYS A 376 -3.64 12.68 -1.66
CA LYS A 376 -2.43 13.13 -0.98
C LYS A 376 -1.45 11.97 -0.81
N PHE A 377 -0.17 12.28 -0.64
CA PHE A 377 0.92 11.30 -0.64
C PHE A 377 1.88 11.50 0.53
N ARG A 378 2.36 10.38 1.10
CA ARG A 378 3.52 10.42 1.99
C ARG A 378 4.74 10.77 1.15
N ILE A 379 5.39 11.90 1.44
CA ILE A 379 6.61 12.33 0.76
C ILE A 379 7.70 12.35 1.83
N ASP A 380 8.67 11.43 1.74
CA ASP A 380 9.72 11.32 2.76
C ASP A 380 10.75 12.44 2.59
N HIS A 381 11.10 12.76 1.33
CA HIS A 381 12.06 13.82 1.03
C HIS A 381 11.75 14.55 -0.27
N TYR A 382 12.00 15.87 -0.27
CA TYR A 382 12.17 16.70 -1.45
C TYR A 382 13.58 17.30 -1.43
N LEU A 383 14.40 17.00 -2.44
CA LEU A 383 15.80 17.46 -2.48
C LEU A 383 16.32 17.61 -3.91
N ASP A 384 17.38 18.42 -4.07
CA ASP A 384 18.17 18.43 -5.31
C ASP A 384 18.84 17.06 -5.52
N TRP A 385 18.73 16.50 -6.72
CA TRP A 385 19.28 15.17 -7.06
C TRP A 385 20.77 15.02 -6.80
N ARG A 386 21.54 16.10 -6.70
CA ARG A 386 22.98 16.06 -6.39
C ARG A 386 23.26 15.80 -4.90
N ASN A 387 22.26 15.98 -4.04
CA ASN A 387 22.38 15.75 -2.61
C ASN A 387 22.11 14.27 -2.30
N ASP A 388 23.17 13.50 -2.08
CA ASP A 388 23.10 12.12 -1.54
C ASP A 388 22.10 11.16 -2.25
N TYR A 389 21.86 11.34 -3.55
CA TYR A 389 20.92 10.51 -4.34
C TYR A 389 21.09 9.00 -4.12
N LYS A 390 22.34 8.51 -4.14
CA LYS A 390 22.62 7.07 -3.94
C LYS A 390 22.14 6.57 -2.57
N LYS A 391 22.23 7.39 -1.52
CA LYS A 391 21.76 7.05 -0.17
C LYS A 391 20.24 6.87 -0.19
N HIS A 392 19.52 7.85 -0.72
CA HIS A 392 18.06 7.81 -0.79
C HIS A 392 17.54 6.67 -1.68
N ILE A 393 18.15 6.43 -2.84
CA ILE A 393 17.80 5.30 -3.70
C ILE A 393 18.06 3.96 -3.00
N ASN A 394 19.16 3.81 -2.28
CA ASN A 394 19.44 2.59 -1.53
C ASN A 394 18.45 2.37 -0.38
N GLN A 395 17.98 3.43 0.27
CA GLN A 395 16.93 3.36 1.29
C GLN A 395 15.59 2.89 0.68
N LEU A 396 15.21 3.42 -0.49
CA LEU A 396 14.00 3.02 -1.21
C LEU A 396 14.00 1.54 -1.67
N LYS A 397 15.17 0.89 -1.69
CA LYS A 397 15.23 -0.56 -1.95
C LYS A 397 14.84 -1.39 -0.75
N ILE A 398 15.04 -0.88 0.46
CA ILE A 398 14.86 -1.62 1.71
C ILE A 398 13.50 -1.29 2.32
N ASN A 399 13.05 -0.05 2.17
CA ASN A 399 11.81 0.46 2.73
C ASN A 399 10.92 1.05 1.64
N ASP A 400 9.60 0.89 1.80
CA ASP A 400 8.65 1.68 1.02
C ASP A 400 8.82 3.16 1.37
N GLY A 401 8.90 3.99 0.33
CA GLY A 401 9.07 5.42 0.49
C GLY A 401 8.90 6.16 -0.83
N LYS A 402 8.97 7.47 -0.75
CA LYS A 402 8.79 8.39 -1.85
C LYS A 402 9.74 9.57 -1.71
N VAL A 403 10.63 9.68 -2.68
CA VAL A 403 11.58 10.80 -2.78
C VAL A 403 11.31 11.56 -4.06
N VAL A 404 11.16 12.88 -3.94
CA VAL A 404 11.00 13.79 -5.07
C VAL A 404 12.34 14.49 -5.28
N PHE A 405 12.96 14.25 -6.44
CA PHE A 405 14.22 14.90 -6.80
C PHE A 405 13.95 16.10 -7.70
N LYS A 406 14.50 17.26 -7.33
CA LYS A 406 14.65 18.40 -8.22
C LYS A 406 15.84 18.12 -9.14
N VAL A 407 15.61 18.19 -10.45
CA VAL A 407 16.63 18.03 -11.50
C VAL A 407 16.86 19.39 -12.16
N GLU A 408 18.06 19.65 -12.67
CA GLU A 408 18.38 20.90 -13.37
C GLU A 408 17.54 21.06 -14.64
N ASP A 409 17.15 22.30 -14.93
CA ASP A 409 16.62 22.68 -16.24
C ASP A 409 17.78 22.72 -17.24
N PHE A 410 17.72 21.91 -18.29
CA PHE A 410 18.69 21.87 -19.38
C PHE A 410 18.25 22.70 -20.59
#